data_AF-A0A2W0F303-F1
#
_entry.id   AF-A0A2W0F303-F1
#
_cell.length_a   1.000
_cell.length_b   1.000
_cell.length_c   1.000
_cell.angle_alpha   90.00
_cell.angle_beta   90.00
_cell.angle_gamma   90.00
#
_symmetry.space_group_name_H-M   'P 1'
#
loop_
_entity.id
_entity.type
_entity.pdbx_description
1 polymer ?
#
loop_
_entity_poly.entity_id
_entity_poly.type
_entity_poly.pdbx_seq_one_letter_code
_entity_poly.pdbx_strand_id
1 'polypeptide(L)'
;MNIAELERRRISLDALISEEIARHKKSIDAFKVELADANRLIAASADGIDVGVLKLAESVIEVRGSYDKAGDDRAYAVQKAIDDLANGAKNLKKAYVGTKQYAHWHGQFVECSYGMGPSHGSVIFSIGIRRSELGRDLTDGEIEASLYYLRNLQRIQKASSQVAA
;
A
#
# COMPACT_ATOMS: atom_id res chain seq x y z
N MET A 1 19.61 46.61 28.00
CA MET A 1 19.09 45.99 26.78
C MET A 1 18.24 47.02 26.06
N ASN A 2 18.55 47.37 24.82
CA ASN A 2 17.77 48.35 24.06
C ASN A 2 16.63 47.67 23.27
N ILE A 3 15.69 48.47 22.75
CA ILE A 3 14.54 47.97 21.98
C ILE A 3 14.97 47.12 20.77
N ALA A 4 16.07 47.48 20.09
CA ALA A 4 16.56 46.73 18.94
C ALA A 4 17.13 45.33 19.31
N GLU A 5 17.65 45.16 20.53
CA GLU A 5 18.07 43.85 21.05
C GLU A 5 16.88 42.98 21.44
N LEU A 6 15.85 43.58 22.05
CA LEU A 6 14.59 42.92 22.38
C LEU A 6 13.87 42.41 21.12
N GLU A 7 13.79 43.22 20.06
CA GLU A 7 13.18 42.83 18.78
C GLU A 7 13.95 41.70 18.09
N ARG A 8 15.29 41.76 18.07
CA ARG A 8 16.12 40.66 17.55
C ARG A 8 15.93 39.37 18.33
N ARG A 9 15.80 39.47 19.66
CA ARG A 9 15.53 38.31 20.51
C ARG A 9 14.14 37.73 20.26
N ARG A 10 13.09 38.56 20.08
CA ARG A 10 11.74 38.10 19.72
C ARG A 10 11.77 37.30 18.41
N ILE A 11 12.36 37.86 17.36
CA ILE A 11 12.46 37.20 16.05
C ILE A 11 13.22 35.87 16.16
N SER A 12 14.31 35.84 16.91
CA SER A 12 15.06 34.60 17.15
C SER A 12 14.25 33.55 17.89
N LEU A 13 13.46 33.95 18.89
CA LEU A 13 12.60 33.03 19.64
C LEU A 13 11.45 32.51 18.77
N ASP A 14 10.82 33.36 17.96
CA ASP A 14 9.75 32.96 17.03
C ASP A 14 10.25 31.94 16.00
N ALA A 15 11.49 32.12 15.50
CA ALA A 15 12.12 31.17 14.60
C ALA A 15 12.39 29.81 15.27
N LEU A 16 12.92 29.81 16.51
CA LEU A 16 13.16 28.59 17.28
C LEU A 16 11.85 27.84 17.59
N ILE A 17 10.80 28.56 18.00
CA ILE A 17 9.47 27.98 18.24
C ILE A 17 8.93 27.33 16.96
N SER A 18 9.05 28.03 15.82
CA SER A 18 8.57 27.53 14.54
C SER A 18 9.31 26.26 14.10
N GLU A 19 10.63 26.20 14.29
CA GLU A 19 11.43 25.01 14.00
C GLU A 19 11.04 23.83 14.88
N GLU A 20 10.89 24.05 16.19
CA GLU A 20 10.54 22.98 17.13
C GLU A 20 9.13 22.44 16.87
N ILE A 21 8.17 23.30 16.54
CA ILE A 21 6.83 22.88 16.11
C ILE A 21 6.92 22.03 14.84
N ALA A 22 7.72 22.44 13.84
CA ALA A 22 7.88 21.68 12.61
C ALA A 22 8.51 20.30 12.86
N ARG A 23 9.51 20.23 13.74
CA ARG A 23 10.17 18.99 14.16
C ARG A 23 9.18 18.05 14.87
N HIS A 24 8.49 18.55 15.88
CA HIS A 24 7.51 17.75 16.63
C HIS A 24 6.34 17.30 15.76
N LYS A 25 5.86 18.16 14.86
CA LYS A 25 4.82 17.77 13.91
C LYS A 25 5.27 16.59 13.05
N LYS A 26 6.49 16.64 12.51
CA LYS A 26 7.07 15.54 11.73
C LYS A 26 7.16 14.24 12.56
N SER A 27 7.59 14.32 13.81
CA SER A 27 7.64 13.17 14.72
C SER A 27 6.25 12.62 15.04
N ILE A 28 5.28 13.47 15.33
CA ILE A 28 3.89 13.07 15.60
C ILE A 28 3.30 12.38 14.38
N ASP A 29 3.53 12.90 13.18
CA ASP A 29 3.03 12.31 11.95
C ASP A 29 3.68 10.93 11.71
N ALA A 30 4.98 10.77 11.98
CA ALA A 30 5.65 9.47 11.92
C ALA A 30 5.07 8.46 12.94
N PHE A 31 4.89 8.87 14.20
CA PHE A 31 4.31 8.01 15.23
C PHE A 31 2.86 7.63 14.93
N LYS A 32 2.07 8.51 14.32
CA LYS A 32 0.70 8.17 13.87
C LYS A 32 0.71 7.10 12.80
N VAL A 33 1.66 7.14 11.87
CA VAL A 33 1.82 6.10 10.83
C VAL A 33 2.20 4.77 11.49
N GLU A 34 3.16 4.76 12.41
CA GLU A 34 3.57 3.56 13.13
C GLU A 34 2.44 2.96 13.99
N LEU A 35 1.67 3.81 14.68
CA LEU A 35 0.51 3.39 15.47
C LEU A 35 -0.58 2.77 14.59
N ALA A 36 -0.85 3.36 13.43
CA ALA A 36 -1.83 2.84 12.48
C ALA A 36 -1.41 1.46 11.95
N ASP A 37 -0.13 1.27 11.62
CA ASP A 37 0.37 -0.04 11.18
C ASP A 37 0.33 -1.07 12.32
N ALA A 38 0.74 -0.70 13.54
CA ALA A 38 0.68 -1.60 14.70
C ALA A 38 -0.76 -2.08 14.97
N ASN A 39 -1.73 -1.16 14.97
CA ASN A 39 -3.13 -1.51 15.17
C ASN A 39 -3.67 -2.41 14.05
N ARG A 40 -3.27 -2.17 12.80
CA ARG A 40 -3.62 -3.03 11.65
C ARG A 40 -3.09 -4.46 11.83
N LEU A 41 -1.85 -4.61 12.27
CA LEU A 41 -1.24 -5.93 12.51
C LEU A 41 -1.90 -6.65 13.69
N ILE A 42 -2.29 -5.93 14.74
CA ILE A 42 -3.06 -6.49 15.86
C ILE A 42 -4.40 -7.01 15.37
N ALA A 43 -5.13 -6.23 14.56
CA ALA A 43 -6.42 -6.66 14.01
C ALA A 43 -6.27 -7.88 13.09
N ALA A 44 -5.26 -7.90 12.23
CA ALA A 44 -4.97 -9.06 11.38
C ALA A 44 -4.67 -10.32 12.23
N SER A 45 -3.84 -10.18 13.26
CA SER A 45 -3.51 -11.27 14.19
C SER A 45 -4.76 -11.79 14.93
N ALA A 46 -5.63 -10.90 15.40
CA ALA A 46 -6.88 -11.25 16.05
C ALA A 46 -7.83 -12.04 15.13
N ASP A 47 -7.79 -11.76 13.82
CA ASP A 47 -8.53 -12.48 12.78
C ASP A 47 -7.85 -13.81 12.35
N GLY A 48 -6.77 -14.21 13.03
CA GLY A 48 -6.02 -15.44 12.74
C GLY A 48 -5.14 -15.35 11.49
N ILE A 49 -4.80 -14.14 11.05
CA ILE A 49 -3.86 -13.92 9.94
C ILE A 49 -2.44 -13.95 10.48
N ASP A 50 -1.57 -14.76 9.86
CA ASP A 50 -0.17 -14.82 10.23
C ASP A 50 0.54 -13.50 9.82
N VAL A 51 0.95 -12.74 10.83
CA VAL A 51 1.59 -11.43 10.65
C VAL A 51 2.96 -11.53 9.98
N GLY A 52 3.71 -12.61 10.22
CA GLY A 52 5.01 -12.83 9.59
C GLY A 52 4.85 -13.07 8.09
N VAL A 53 3.91 -13.94 7.72
CA VAL A 53 3.55 -14.22 6.32
C VAL A 53 2.99 -12.97 5.63
N LEU A 54 2.13 -12.22 6.32
CA LEU A 54 1.59 -10.94 5.84
C LEU A 54 2.70 -9.94 5.50
N LYS A 55 3.65 -9.73 6.41
CA LYS A 55 4.78 -8.81 6.20
C LYS A 55 5.69 -9.26 5.06
N LEU A 56 5.96 -10.56 4.96
CA LEU A 56 6.74 -11.11 3.86
C LEU A 56 6.05 -10.84 2.51
N ALA A 57 4.75 -11.12 2.41
CA ALA A 57 3.97 -10.83 1.22
C ALA A 57 3.98 -9.33 0.86
N GLU A 58 3.75 -8.46 1.85
CA GLU A 58 3.73 -7.00 1.65
C GLU A 58 5.09 -6.43 1.27
N SER A 59 6.20 -7.15 1.54
CA SER A 59 7.54 -6.79 1.08
C SER A 59 7.79 -7.12 -0.40
N VAL A 60 6.97 -8.01 -0.99
CA VAL A 60 7.14 -8.52 -2.35
C VAL A 60 6.08 -7.99 -3.31
N ILE A 61 4.81 -8.10 -2.94
CA ILE A 61 3.69 -7.65 -3.77
C ILE A 61 3.18 -6.28 -3.31
N GLU A 62 2.64 -5.54 -4.26
CA GLU A 62 1.96 -4.28 -4.04
C GLU A 62 0.51 -4.41 -4.49
N VAL A 63 -0.41 -4.17 -3.56
CA VAL A 63 -1.85 -4.05 -3.86
C VAL A 63 -2.26 -2.59 -3.68
N ARG A 64 -2.78 -1.99 -4.75
CA ARG A 64 -3.32 -0.61 -4.73
C ARG A 64 -4.83 -0.65 -4.86
N GLY A 65 -5.50 0.27 -4.18
CA GLY A 65 -6.95 0.33 -4.13
C GLY A 65 -7.56 -0.68 -3.16
N SER A 66 -8.89 -0.69 -3.09
CA SER A 66 -9.65 -1.58 -2.20
C SER A 66 -10.37 -2.65 -3.00
N TYR A 67 -10.29 -3.90 -2.54
CA TYR A 67 -10.99 -5.04 -3.14
C TYR A 67 -12.50 -4.79 -3.22
N ASP A 68 -13.12 -4.22 -2.18
CA ASP A 68 -14.56 -3.95 -2.17
C ASP A 68 -14.96 -2.82 -3.15
N LYS A 69 -14.00 -1.99 -3.60
CA LYS A 69 -14.19 -0.92 -4.59
C LYS A 69 -13.60 -1.25 -5.96
N ALA A 70 -13.15 -2.49 -6.18
CA ALA A 70 -12.46 -2.89 -7.41
C ALA A 70 -13.41 -3.21 -8.57
N GLY A 71 -14.73 -3.09 -8.38
CA GLY A 71 -15.75 -3.33 -9.39
C GLY A 71 -15.84 -4.80 -9.85
N ASP A 72 -16.38 -5.03 -11.03
CA ASP A 72 -16.92 -6.34 -11.44
C ASP A 72 -15.86 -7.44 -11.62
N ASP A 73 -14.77 -7.16 -12.34
CA ASP A 73 -13.73 -8.17 -12.65
C ASP A 73 -12.70 -8.36 -11.53
N ARG A 74 -12.96 -7.84 -10.32
CA ARG A 74 -12.01 -7.90 -9.19
C ARG A 74 -11.55 -9.32 -8.84
N ALA A 75 -12.48 -10.28 -8.88
CA ALA A 75 -12.20 -11.68 -8.57
C ALA A 75 -11.30 -12.30 -9.65
N TYR A 76 -11.55 -11.96 -10.92
CA TYR A 76 -10.73 -12.39 -12.03
C TYR A 76 -9.32 -11.80 -11.96
N ALA A 77 -9.18 -10.50 -11.64
CA ALA A 77 -7.88 -9.85 -11.47
C ALA A 77 -7.05 -10.51 -10.35
N VAL A 78 -7.67 -10.82 -9.19
CA VAL A 78 -6.99 -11.54 -8.10
C VAL A 78 -6.59 -12.95 -8.53
N GLN A 79 -7.50 -13.71 -9.16
CA GLN A 79 -7.21 -15.07 -9.59
C GLN A 79 -6.10 -15.10 -10.65
N LYS A 80 -6.08 -14.14 -11.57
CA LYS A 80 -5.00 -13.99 -12.57
C LYS A 80 -3.64 -13.77 -11.92
N ALA A 81 -3.57 -12.94 -10.87
CA ALA A 81 -2.33 -12.73 -10.12
C ALA A 81 -1.90 -13.99 -9.36
N ILE A 82 -2.85 -14.71 -8.74
CA ILE A 82 -2.61 -15.99 -8.06
C ILE A 82 -2.04 -17.02 -9.03
N ASP A 83 -2.66 -17.18 -10.20
CA ASP A 83 -2.23 -18.13 -11.22
C ASP A 83 -0.82 -17.79 -11.72
N ASP A 84 -0.50 -16.52 -11.91
CA ASP A 84 0.83 -16.11 -12.35
C ASP A 84 1.89 -16.35 -11.26
N LEU A 85 1.60 -16.01 -9.99
CA LEU A 85 2.48 -16.29 -8.85
C LEU A 85 2.77 -17.79 -8.71
N ALA A 86 1.73 -18.63 -8.79
CA ALA A 86 1.87 -20.09 -8.75
C ALA A 86 2.75 -20.63 -9.90
N ASN A 87 2.89 -19.88 -11.00
CA ASN A 87 3.74 -20.19 -12.15
C ASN A 87 5.08 -19.41 -12.15
N GLY A 88 5.51 -18.88 -11.00
CA GLY A 88 6.79 -18.17 -10.83
C GLY A 88 6.76 -16.69 -11.21
N ALA A 89 5.58 -16.08 -11.24
CA ALA A 89 5.34 -14.65 -11.42
C ALA A 89 5.87 -14.04 -12.74
N LYS A 90 5.86 -14.83 -13.82
CA LYS A 90 6.47 -14.46 -15.11
C LYS A 90 5.85 -13.21 -15.73
N ASN A 91 4.53 -13.04 -15.61
CA ASN A 91 3.83 -11.88 -16.17
C ASN A 91 3.85 -10.70 -15.19
N LEU A 92 3.68 -10.98 -13.89
CA LEU A 92 3.73 -9.97 -12.83
C LEU A 92 5.11 -9.31 -12.70
N LYS A 93 6.18 -9.91 -13.22
CA LYS A 93 7.49 -9.25 -13.36
C LYS A 93 7.55 -8.18 -14.44
N LYS A 94 6.59 -8.15 -15.36
CA LYS A 94 6.56 -7.24 -16.52
C LYS A 94 5.40 -6.26 -16.46
N ALA A 95 4.29 -6.69 -15.88
CA ALA A 95 3.04 -5.95 -15.81
C ALA A 95 2.39 -6.11 -14.43
N TYR A 96 1.47 -5.21 -14.11
CA TYR A 96 0.50 -5.41 -13.05
C TYR A 96 -0.84 -5.80 -13.68
N VAL A 97 -1.64 -6.53 -12.91
CA VAL A 97 -3.03 -6.83 -13.26
C VAL A 97 -3.96 -6.05 -12.35
N GLY A 98 -5.19 -5.80 -12.77
CA GLY A 98 -6.10 -5.02 -11.97
C GLY A 98 -7.43 -4.79 -12.63
N THR A 99 -8.13 -3.77 -12.14
CA THR A 99 -9.36 -3.30 -12.73
C THR A 99 -9.32 -1.79 -12.93
N LYS A 100 -10.05 -1.32 -13.93
CA LYS A 100 -10.19 0.09 -14.24
C LYS A 100 -11.64 0.54 -14.22
N GLN A 101 -11.82 1.84 -14.11
CA GLN A 101 -13.08 2.53 -14.33
C GLN A 101 -13.01 3.37 -15.61
N TYR A 102 -14.02 3.25 -16.46
CA TYR A 102 -14.16 4.06 -17.67
C TYR A 102 -15.64 4.27 -18.02
N ALA A 103 -16.06 5.53 -18.17
CA ALA A 103 -17.44 5.90 -18.48
C ALA A 103 -18.45 5.18 -17.54
N HIS A 104 -19.26 4.27 -18.08
CA HIS A 104 -20.25 3.50 -17.32
C HIS A 104 -19.77 2.11 -16.89
N TRP A 105 -18.54 1.71 -17.25
CA TRP A 105 -17.94 0.45 -16.82
C TRP A 105 -17.10 0.64 -15.56
N HIS A 106 -17.48 -0.04 -14.48
CA HIS A 106 -16.77 0.00 -13.20
C HIS A 106 -16.17 -1.37 -12.88
N GLY A 107 -14.86 -1.48 -13.03
CA GLY A 107 -14.12 -2.70 -12.70
C GLY A 107 -13.83 -3.60 -13.88
N GLN A 108 -13.61 -3.05 -15.08
CA GLN A 108 -13.14 -3.83 -16.22
C GLN A 108 -11.69 -4.29 -15.99
N PHE A 109 -11.38 -5.56 -16.25
CA PHE A 109 -10.04 -6.11 -16.15
C PHE A 109 -9.02 -5.35 -17.01
N VAL A 110 -7.81 -5.17 -16.47
CA VAL A 110 -6.65 -4.65 -17.19
C VAL A 110 -5.38 -5.39 -16.81
N GLU A 111 -4.49 -5.47 -17.79
CA GLU A 111 -3.10 -5.84 -17.61
C GLU A 111 -2.26 -4.74 -18.26
N CYS A 112 -1.32 -4.16 -17.50
CA CYS A 112 -0.55 -3.01 -17.95
C CYS A 112 0.91 -3.15 -17.52
N SER A 113 1.84 -2.92 -18.45
CA SER A 113 3.26 -2.89 -18.14
C SER A 113 3.58 -1.85 -17.08
N TYR A 114 4.61 -2.10 -16.27
CA TYR A 114 5.04 -1.13 -15.26
C TYR A 114 5.39 0.23 -15.89
N GLY A 115 4.87 1.31 -15.30
CA GLY A 115 5.00 2.67 -15.83
C GLY A 115 3.97 3.05 -16.90
N MET A 116 3.14 2.11 -17.33
CA MET A 116 2.06 2.34 -18.30
C MET A 116 0.68 2.24 -17.62
N GLY A 117 -0.34 2.77 -18.31
CA GLY A 117 -1.73 2.71 -17.89
C GLY A 117 -2.65 2.32 -19.05
N PRO A 118 -3.94 2.05 -18.76
CA PRO A 118 -4.90 1.72 -19.81
C PRO A 118 -5.11 2.91 -20.75
N SER A 119 -5.36 2.64 -22.02
CA SER A 119 -5.60 3.69 -23.03
C SER A 119 -6.80 4.59 -22.70
N HIS A 120 -7.80 4.02 -22.03
CA HIS A 120 -9.00 4.73 -21.58
C HIS A 120 -9.37 4.32 -20.16
N GLY A 121 -9.76 5.32 -19.37
CA GLY A 121 -10.13 5.16 -17.97
C GLY A 121 -8.97 5.31 -17.01
N SER A 122 -9.20 4.92 -15.76
CA SER A 122 -8.18 4.95 -14.71
C SER A 122 -8.22 3.66 -13.91
N VAL A 123 -7.04 3.16 -13.55
CA VAL A 123 -6.91 1.98 -12.69
C VAL A 123 -7.45 2.32 -11.31
N ILE A 124 -8.34 1.48 -10.78
CA ILE A 124 -8.98 1.67 -9.46
C ILE A 124 -8.51 0.62 -8.45
N PHE A 125 -7.99 -0.51 -8.94
CA PHE A 125 -7.41 -1.58 -8.15
C PHE A 125 -6.32 -2.26 -8.96
N SER A 126 -5.18 -2.58 -8.35
CA SER A 126 -4.11 -3.32 -9.03
C SER A 126 -3.30 -4.18 -8.09
N ILE A 127 -2.74 -5.26 -8.64
CA ILE A 127 -1.83 -6.20 -8.00
C ILE A 127 -0.60 -6.30 -8.89
N GLY A 128 0.57 -6.02 -8.31
CA GLY A 128 1.86 -6.15 -8.97
C GLY A 128 2.94 -6.60 -8.01
N ILE A 129 4.12 -6.87 -8.54
CA ILE A 129 5.36 -7.02 -7.78
C ILE A 129 5.94 -5.63 -7.51
N ARG A 130 6.47 -5.42 -6.30
CA ARG A 130 7.16 -4.19 -5.96
C ARG A 130 8.37 -3.98 -6.85
N ARG A 131 8.61 -2.72 -7.19
CA ARG A 131 9.71 -2.33 -8.09
C ARG A 131 11.08 -2.83 -7.65
N SER A 132 11.34 -2.94 -6.34
CA SER A 132 12.58 -3.47 -5.77
C SER A 132 12.80 -4.96 -6.08
N GLU A 133 11.73 -5.72 -6.28
CA GLU A 133 11.78 -7.18 -6.44
C GLU A 133 11.71 -7.64 -7.91
N LEU A 134 11.41 -6.73 -8.86
CA LEU A 134 11.27 -7.07 -10.29
C LEU A 134 12.55 -7.66 -10.92
N GLY A 135 13.73 -7.35 -10.36
CA GLY A 135 15.04 -7.73 -10.90
C GLY A 135 15.52 -9.13 -10.53
N ARG A 136 14.80 -9.86 -9.66
CA ARG A 136 15.22 -11.18 -9.16
C ARG A 136 14.10 -12.20 -9.25
N ASP A 137 14.43 -13.47 -9.04
CA ASP A 137 13.43 -14.51 -8.81
C ASP A 137 12.91 -14.45 -7.37
N LEU A 138 11.61 -14.69 -7.24
CA LEU A 138 10.96 -14.83 -5.95
C LEU A 138 11.27 -16.23 -5.42
N THR A 139 11.53 -16.31 -4.12
CA THR A 139 11.69 -17.59 -3.43
C THR A 139 10.34 -18.27 -3.24
N ASP A 140 10.34 -19.58 -3.04
CA ASP A 140 9.09 -20.34 -2.79
C ASP A 140 8.32 -19.80 -1.58
N GLY A 141 9.02 -19.39 -0.51
CA GLY A 141 8.40 -18.79 0.67
C GLY A 141 7.75 -17.42 0.39
N GLU A 142 8.33 -16.61 -0.50
CA GLU A 142 7.74 -15.34 -0.92
C GLU A 142 6.52 -15.54 -1.81
N ILE A 143 6.56 -16.54 -2.69
CA ILE A 143 5.42 -16.94 -3.51
C ILE A 143 4.29 -17.44 -2.60
N GLU A 144 4.58 -18.36 -1.68
CA GLU A 144 3.61 -18.88 -0.72
C GLU A 144 2.98 -17.77 0.12
N ALA A 145 3.79 -16.84 0.63
CA ALA A 145 3.29 -15.70 1.39
C ALA A 145 2.40 -14.79 0.55
N SER A 146 2.79 -14.51 -0.69
CA SER A 146 1.99 -13.70 -1.64
C SER A 146 0.65 -14.37 -1.98
N LEU A 147 0.65 -15.69 -2.16
CA LEU A 147 -0.57 -16.47 -2.40
C LEU A 147 -1.48 -16.44 -1.17
N TYR A 148 -0.92 -16.64 0.03
CA TYR A 148 -1.66 -16.54 1.29
C TYR A 148 -2.30 -15.16 1.45
N TYR A 149 -1.55 -14.09 1.16
CA TYR A 149 -2.05 -12.71 1.20
C TYR A 149 -3.22 -12.51 0.25
N LEU A 150 -3.08 -12.89 -1.03
CA LEU A 150 -4.13 -12.68 -2.03
C LEU A 150 -5.40 -13.50 -1.74
N ARG A 151 -5.26 -14.72 -1.21
CA ARG A 151 -6.40 -15.55 -0.77
C ARG A 151 -7.14 -14.94 0.43
N ASN A 152 -6.46 -14.16 1.26
CA ASN A 152 -7.03 -13.48 2.43
C ASN A 152 -7.25 -11.97 2.21
N LEU A 153 -7.08 -11.46 0.98
CA LEU A 153 -7.01 -10.03 0.69
C LEU A 153 -8.20 -9.24 1.25
N GLN A 154 -9.42 -9.73 1.01
CA GLN A 154 -10.63 -9.05 1.47
C GLN A 154 -10.69 -8.99 3.01
N ARG A 155 -10.30 -10.07 3.70
CA ARG A 155 -10.26 -10.13 5.17
C ARG A 155 -9.23 -9.16 5.72
N ILE A 156 -8.02 -9.17 5.16
CA ILE A 156 -6.91 -8.26 5.53
C ILE A 156 -7.34 -6.79 5.38
N GLN A 157 -7.96 -6.42 4.25
CA GLN A 157 -8.40 -5.05 4.03
C GLN A 157 -9.58 -4.64 4.93
N LYS A 158 -10.49 -5.55 5.28
CA LYS A 158 -11.58 -5.29 6.23
C LYS A 158 -11.05 -5.04 7.64
N ALA A 159 -10.15 -5.89 8.13
CA ALA A 159 -9.50 -5.72 9.43
C ALA A 159 -8.76 -4.37 9.51
N SER A 160 -8.09 -3.98 8.42
CA SER A 160 -7.38 -2.69 8.34
C SER A 160 -8.31 -1.48 8.36
N SER A 161 -9.49 -1.59 7.74
CA SER A 161 -10.46 -0.49 7.63
C SER A 161 -11.19 -0.21 8.94
N GLN A 162 -11.40 -1.23 9.78
CA GLN A 162 -12.02 -1.09 11.11
C GLN A 162 -11.13 -0.33 12.10
N VAL A 163 -9.82 -0.36 11.89
CA VAL A 163 -8.83 0.35 12.73
C VAL A 163 -8.71 1.82 12.35
N ALA A 164 -9.04 2.18 11.10
CA ALA A 164 -8.91 3.53 10.59
C ALA A 164 -10.18 4.41 10.78
N ALA A 165 -11.29 3.80 11.22
CA ALA A 165 -12.55 4.47 11.53
C ALA A 165 -12.61 4.89 13.00
#